data_AF-A0A845LXI7-F1
#
_entry.id   AF-A0A845LXI7-F1
#
_cell.length_a   1.000
_cell.length_b   1.000
_cell.length_c   1.000
_cell.angle_alpha   90.00
_cell.angle_beta   90.00
_cell.angle_gamma   90.00
#
_symmetry.space_group_name_H-M   'P 1'
#
loop_
_entity.id
_entity.type
_entity.pdbx_description
1 polymer ?
#
loop_
_entity_poly.entity_id
_entity_poly.type
_entity_poly.pdbx_seq_one_letter_code
_entity_poly.pdbx_strand_id
1 'polypeptide(L)'
;MSAVKLKGTTLKLGVVVASLICVMLFTFSTLGIHDVWPASLLLLFFLEGGAKGEKIKSIFSGATVGLLAALGLFHGVELLAPLLGLQASIYSLVFLAIFFLIVLGDLSHTLFNNYAFCYFTVALIFPEQSTLKWLFALYAGGAFLLVGVTYFISVIHRTKRLGEESVSVR
;
A
#
# COMPACT_ATOMS: atom_id res chain seq x y z
N MET A 1 -1.60 -3.51 -34.47
CA MET A 1 -1.08 -3.62 -33.08
C MET A 1 0.27 -2.91 -33.03
N SER A 2 0.33 -1.71 -32.45
CA SER A 2 1.59 -0.95 -32.34
C SER A 2 2.49 -1.62 -31.29
N ALA A 3 3.73 -1.94 -31.66
CA ALA A 3 4.72 -2.49 -30.74
C ALA A 3 5.09 -1.42 -29.70
N VAL A 4 4.64 -1.60 -28.46
CA VAL A 4 5.01 -0.73 -27.33
C VAL A 4 6.51 -0.90 -27.08
N LYS A 5 7.32 0.07 -27.52
CA LYS A 5 8.77 0.09 -27.22
C LYS A 5 8.97 0.36 -25.73
N LEU A 6 9.42 -0.66 -25.00
CA LEU A 6 9.79 -0.55 -23.60
C LEU A 6 10.99 0.41 -23.45
N LYS A 7 10.83 1.49 -22.68
CA LYS A 7 11.95 2.41 -22.40
C LYS A 7 12.95 1.72 -21.47
N GLY A 8 14.25 1.83 -21.76
CA GLY A 8 15.30 1.23 -20.93
C GLY A 8 15.27 1.67 -19.46
N THR A 9 14.78 2.88 -19.18
CA THR A 9 14.56 3.38 -17.81
C THR A 9 13.46 2.61 -17.08
N THR A 10 12.36 2.26 -17.76
CA THR A 10 11.26 1.47 -17.20
C THR A 10 11.72 0.07 -16.86
N LEU A 11 12.55 -0.55 -17.72
CA LEU A 11 13.14 -1.86 -17.45
C LEU A 11 14.02 -1.83 -16.20
N LYS A 12 14.93 -0.86 -16.09
CA LYS A 12 15.82 -0.70 -14.93
C LYS A 12 15.04 -0.51 -13.63
N LEU A 13 14.02 0.35 -13.64
CA LEU A 13 13.16 0.56 -12.48
C LEU A 13 12.42 -0.72 -12.08
N GLY A 14 11.86 -1.44 -13.07
CA GLY A 14 11.17 -2.71 -12.83
C GLY A 14 12.07 -3.76 -12.18
N VAL A 15 13.30 -3.91 -12.65
CA VAL A 15 14.28 -4.85 -12.06
C VAL A 15 14.58 -4.49 -10.61
N VAL A 16 14.80 -3.20 -10.31
CA VAL A 16 15.07 -2.74 -8.94
C VAL A 16 13.88 -2.97 -8.02
N VAL A 17 12.67 -2.60 -8.45
CA VAL A 17 11.44 -2.83 -7.69
C VAL A 17 11.24 -4.32 -7.39
N ALA A 18 11.36 -5.19 -8.41
CA ALA A 18 11.24 -6.63 -8.23
C ALA A 18 12.29 -7.17 -7.25
N SER A 19 13.54 -6.71 -7.37
CA SER A 19 14.63 -7.12 -6.48
C SER A 19 14.37 -6.71 -5.03
N LEU A 20 13.92 -5.47 -4.80
CA LEU A 20 13.57 -4.97 -3.47
C LEU A 20 12.42 -5.77 -2.86
N ILE A 21 11.38 -6.09 -3.65
CA ILE A 21 10.27 -6.92 -3.19
C ILE A 21 10.77 -8.32 -2.79
N CYS A 22 11.63 -8.96 -3.59
CA CYS A 22 12.22 -10.26 -3.26
C CYS A 22 13.04 -10.21 -1.98
N VAL A 23 13.88 -9.18 -1.79
CA VAL A 23 14.66 -8.98 -0.57
C VAL A 23 13.75 -8.80 0.65
N MET A 24 12.70 -7.99 0.52
CA MET A 24 11.72 -7.80 1.58
C MET A 24 11.01 -9.10 1.94
N LEU A 25 10.49 -9.82 0.95
CA LEU A 25 9.83 -11.12 1.13
C LEU A 25 10.73 -12.11 1.86
N PHE A 26 11.98 -12.24 1.43
CA PHE A 26 12.95 -13.12 2.07
C PHE A 26 13.21 -12.72 3.53
N THR A 27 13.46 -11.43 3.77
CA THR A 27 13.77 -10.91 5.12
C THR A 27 12.59 -11.10 6.07
N PHE A 28 11.37 -10.77 5.65
CA PHE A 28 10.17 -10.91 6.48
C PHE A 28 9.80 -12.38 6.71
N SER A 29 10.05 -13.25 5.72
CA SER A 29 9.88 -14.69 5.89
C SER A 29 10.78 -15.25 7.00
N THR A 30 12.04 -14.77 7.12
CA THR A 30 12.91 -15.17 8.24
C THR A 30 12.41 -14.70 9.62
N LEU A 31 11.53 -13.69 9.66
CA LEU A 31 10.87 -13.20 10.87
C LEU A 31 9.50 -13.87 11.13
N GLY A 32 9.09 -14.84 10.30
CA GLY A 32 7.79 -15.51 10.41
C GLY A 32 6.60 -14.66 9.95
N ILE A 33 6.86 -13.60 9.17
CA ILE A 33 5.83 -12.74 8.58
C ILE A 33 5.73 -13.05 7.09
N HIS A 34 4.68 -13.76 6.71
CA HIS A 34 4.45 -14.15 5.30
C HIS A 34 3.53 -13.18 4.56
N ASP A 35 2.65 -12.48 5.28
CA ASP A 35 1.66 -11.58 4.71
C ASP A 35 2.18 -10.14 4.55
N VAL A 36 3.18 -9.96 3.68
CA VAL A 36 3.77 -8.64 3.39
C VAL A 36 3.05 -7.85 2.31
N TRP A 37 1.86 -8.29 1.90
CA TRP A 37 1.02 -7.60 0.92
C TRP A 37 0.79 -6.10 1.21
N PRO A 38 0.70 -5.62 2.47
CA PRO A 38 0.47 -4.19 2.74
C PRO A 38 1.62 -3.33 2.20
N ALA A 39 2.86 -3.78 2.35
CA ALA A 39 4.03 -3.07 1.83
C ALA A 39 4.03 -3.02 0.30
N SER A 40 3.71 -4.15 -0.33
CA SER A 40 3.66 -4.26 -1.79
C SER A 40 2.58 -3.36 -2.40
N LEU A 41 1.39 -3.32 -1.77
CA LEU A 41 0.28 -2.47 -2.21
C LEU A 41 0.61 -0.98 -2.03
N LEU A 42 1.29 -0.63 -0.94
CA LEU A 42 1.77 0.73 -0.71
C LEU A 42 2.73 1.18 -1.82
N LEU A 43 3.68 0.32 -2.20
CA LEU A 43 4.60 0.63 -3.29
C LEU A 43 3.86 0.79 -4.62
N LEU A 44 2.87 -0.07 -4.89
CA LEU A 44 2.04 0.02 -6.08
C LEU A 44 1.31 1.38 -6.15
N PHE A 45 0.63 1.79 -5.08
CA PHE A 45 -0.05 3.09 -5.03
C PHE A 45 0.90 4.28 -5.11
N PHE A 46 2.10 4.16 -4.55
CA PHE A 46 3.12 5.20 -4.70
C PHE A 46 3.56 5.36 -6.16
N LEU A 47 3.81 4.26 -6.85
CA LEU A 47 4.20 4.26 -8.27
C LEU A 47 3.06 4.76 -9.17
N GLU A 48 1.83 4.30 -8.95
CA GLU A 48 0.63 4.75 -9.67
C GLU A 48 0.36 6.24 -9.45
N GLY A 49 0.59 6.74 -8.23
CA GLY A 49 0.55 8.16 -7.88
C GLY A 49 1.67 9.02 -8.49
N GLY A 50 2.51 8.43 -9.35
CA GLY A 50 3.61 9.11 -10.04
C GLY A 50 4.86 9.30 -9.16
N ALA A 51 5.06 8.44 -8.16
CA ALA A 51 6.18 8.49 -7.21
C ALA A 51 6.33 9.86 -6.51
N LYS A 52 5.20 10.50 -6.19
CA LYS A 52 5.17 11.83 -5.53
C LYS A 52 5.18 11.68 -4.01
N GLY A 53 6.14 12.33 -3.35
CA GLY A 53 6.29 12.29 -1.88
C GLY A 53 5.05 12.77 -1.13
N GLU A 54 4.31 13.72 -1.69
CA GLU A 54 3.06 14.26 -1.11
C GLU A 54 1.98 13.19 -0.90
N LYS A 55 1.98 12.13 -1.72
CA LYS A 55 1.00 11.04 -1.62
C LYS A 55 1.32 10.04 -0.51
N ILE A 56 2.59 9.96 -0.09
CA ILE A 56 3.06 8.97 0.89
C ILE A 56 2.24 9.04 2.18
N LYS A 57 2.03 10.25 2.71
CA LYS A 57 1.25 10.45 3.94
C LYS A 57 -0.16 9.88 3.80
N SER A 58 -0.85 10.21 2.70
CA SER A 58 -2.22 9.77 2.41
C SER A 58 -2.33 8.26 2.23
N ILE A 59 -1.32 7.62 1.60
CA ILE A 59 -1.27 6.16 1.43
C ILE A 59 -1.11 5.47 2.80
N PHE A 60 -0.14 5.89 3.61
CA PHE A 60 0.08 5.28 4.93
C PHE A 60 -1.11 5.46 5.87
N SER A 61 -1.65 6.66 5.96
CA SER A 61 -2.78 6.93 6.84
C SER A 61 -4.03 6.22 6.36
N GLY A 62 -4.31 6.24 5.05
CA GLY A 62 -5.42 5.49 4.48
C GLY A 62 -5.28 3.99 4.74
N ALA A 63 -4.12 3.40 4.43
CA ALA A 63 -3.84 2.00 4.69
C ALA A 63 -4.06 1.60 6.15
N THR A 64 -3.58 2.42 7.09
CA THR A 64 -3.76 2.20 8.53
C THR A 64 -5.24 2.21 8.91
N VAL A 65 -5.99 3.21 8.45
CA VAL A 65 -7.44 3.30 8.71
C VAL A 65 -8.17 2.11 8.12
N GLY A 66 -7.85 1.69 6.90
CA GLY A 66 -8.45 0.53 6.26
C GLY A 66 -8.22 -0.77 7.03
N LEU A 67 -6.99 -1.01 7.47
CA LEU A 67 -6.62 -2.17 8.27
C LEU A 67 -7.32 -2.19 9.64
N LEU A 68 -7.42 -1.04 10.31
CA LEU A 68 -8.11 -0.93 11.59
C LEU A 68 -9.63 -1.05 11.43
N ALA A 69 -10.21 -0.53 10.34
CA ALA A 69 -11.61 -0.69 10.04
C ALA A 69 -11.98 -2.17 9.80
N ALA A 70 -11.11 -2.94 9.13
CA ALA A 70 -11.32 -4.37 8.93
C ALA A 70 -11.25 -5.14 10.25
N LEU A 71 -10.30 -4.81 11.12
CA LEU A 71 -10.20 -5.37 12.47
C LEU A 71 -11.46 -5.08 13.30
N GLY A 72 -11.96 -3.85 13.24
CA GLY A 72 -13.16 -3.41 13.93
C GLY A 72 -14.41 -4.12 13.41
N LEU A 73 -14.51 -4.35 12.09
CA LEU A 73 -15.59 -5.15 11.51
C LEU A 73 -15.56 -6.59 12.03
N PHE A 74 -14.38 -7.23 12.03
CA PHE A 74 -14.25 -8.62 12.47
C PHE A 74 -14.71 -8.81 13.92
N HIS A 75 -14.18 -8.00 14.84
CA HIS A 75 -14.59 -8.05 16.26
C HIS A 75 -16.03 -7.59 16.47
N GLY A 76 -16.49 -6.62 15.67
CA GLY A 76 -17.87 -6.17 15.71
C GLY A 76 -18.84 -7.29 15.35
N VAL A 77 -18.53 -8.10 14.33
CA VAL A 77 -19.37 -9.23 13.91
C VAL A 77 -19.43 -10.26 15.02
N GLU A 78 -18.31 -10.61 15.64
CA GLU A 78 -18.27 -11.54 16.77
C GLU A 78 -19.14 -11.07 17.95
N LEU A 79 -19.12 -9.76 18.23
CA LEU A 79 -19.88 -9.16 19.32
C LEU A 79 -21.38 -9.06 19.03
N LEU A 80 -21.76 -8.80 17.78
CA LEU A 80 -23.16 -8.63 17.36
C LEU A 80 -23.85 -9.94 16.94
N ALA A 81 -23.08 -10.95 16.52
CA ALA A 81 -23.62 -12.22 16.05
C ALA A 81 -24.58 -12.91 17.04
N PRO A 82 -24.33 -12.90 18.38
CA PRO A 82 -25.27 -13.47 19.34
C PRO A 82 -26.62 -12.74 19.42
N LEU A 83 -26.67 -11.46 19.03
CA LEU A 83 -27.86 -10.61 19.14
C LEU A 83 -28.69 -10.58 17.84
N LEU A 84 -28.01 -10.48 16.70
CA LEU A 84 -28.66 -10.27 15.39
C LEU A 84 -28.57 -11.50 14.47
N GLY A 85 -27.76 -12.50 14.84
CA GLY A 85 -27.33 -13.55 13.94
C GLY A 85 -26.14 -13.10 13.07
N LEU A 86 -25.37 -14.08 12.59
CA LEU A 86 -24.12 -13.85 11.85
C LEU A 86 -24.34 -13.00 10.59
N GLN A 87 -25.30 -13.38 9.77
CA GLN A 87 -25.51 -12.76 8.46
C GLN A 87 -25.98 -11.31 8.57
N ALA A 88 -26.92 -11.02 9.47
CA ALA A 88 -27.35 -9.64 9.74
C ALA A 88 -26.21 -8.79 10.30
N SER A 89 -25.42 -9.33 11.23
CA SER A 89 -24.26 -8.62 11.80
C SER A 89 -23.23 -8.22 10.75
N ILE A 90 -22.90 -9.14 9.83
CA ILE A 90 -22.00 -8.86 8.70
C ILE A 90 -22.57 -7.74 7.84
N TYR A 91 -23.83 -7.85 7.39
CA TYR A 91 -24.42 -6.84 6.50
C TYR A 91 -24.51 -5.47 7.15
N SER A 92 -24.91 -5.40 8.41
CA SER A 92 -25.00 -4.15 9.16
C SER A 92 -23.63 -3.50 9.34
N LEU A 93 -22.59 -4.27 9.68
CA LEU A 93 -21.25 -3.70 9.91
C LEU A 93 -20.52 -3.35 8.62
N VAL A 94 -20.69 -4.13 7.55
CA VAL A 94 -20.19 -3.75 6.22
C VAL A 94 -20.85 -2.45 5.77
N PHE A 95 -22.17 -2.33 5.94
CA PHE A 95 -22.89 -1.09 5.63
C PHE A 95 -22.32 0.09 6.42
N LEU A 96 -22.17 -0.04 7.74
CA LEU A 96 -21.62 1.02 8.58
C LEU A 96 -20.18 1.37 8.21
N ALA A 97 -19.31 0.38 8.00
CA ALA A 97 -17.92 0.60 7.64
C ALA A 97 -17.80 1.37 6.32
N ILE A 98 -18.53 0.94 5.27
CA ILE A 98 -18.52 1.62 3.98
C ILE A 98 -19.14 3.03 4.10
N PHE A 99 -20.26 3.16 4.80
CA PHE A 99 -20.90 4.45 5.06
C PHE A 99 -19.92 5.44 5.70
N PHE A 100 -19.23 5.03 6.78
CA PHE A 100 -18.25 5.88 7.45
C PHE A 100 -17.02 6.17 6.59
N LEU A 101 -16.49 5.19 5.86
CA LEU A 101 -15.36 5.41 4.95
C LEU A 101 -15.68 6.46 3.87
N ILE A 102 -16.93 6.50 3.39
CA ILE A 102 -17.38 7.48 2.40
C ILE A 102 -17.66 8.83 3.05
N VAL A 103 -18.52 8.88 4.07
CA VAL A 103 -18.97 10.15 4.68
C VAL A 103 -17.84 10.87 5.42
N LEU A 104 -16.99 10.14 6.13
CA LEU A 104 -15.82 10.75 6.78
C LEU A 104 -14.72 11.12 5.77
N GLY A 105 -14.83 10.63 4.52
CA GLY A 105 -14.01 11.06 3.40
C GLY A 105 -14.06 12.56 3.19
N ASP A 106 -15.25 13.16 3.27
CA ASP A 106 -15.44 14.61 3.13
C ASP A 106 -14.85 15.42 4.29
N LEU A 107 -14.72 14.80 5.47
CA LEU A 107 -14.11 15.43 6.65
C LEU A 107 -12.58 15.31 6.66
N SER A 108 -12.04 14.19 6.18
CA SER A 108 -10.60 13.96 6.13
C SER A 108 -10.20 13.04 4.99
N HIS A 109 -9.94 13.63 3.83
CA HIS A 109 -9.37 12.96 2.64
C HIS A 109 -7.98 12.33 2.89
N THR A 110 -7.33 12.63 4.03
CA THR A 110 -6.07 11.99 4.39
C THR A 110 -6.29 10.63 5.05
N LEU A 111 -7.33 10.50 5.89
CA LEU A 111 -7.61 9.27 6.64
C LEU A 111 -8.59 8.37 5.89
N PHE A 112 -9.67 8.94 5.37
CA PHE A 112 -10.78 8.24 4.73
C PHE A 112 -10.70 8.48 3.23
N ASN A 113 -9.92 7.65 2.55
CA ASN A 113 -9.64 7.78 1.12
C ASN A 113 -9.70 6.43 0.41
N ASN A 114 -9.46 6.45 -0.91
CA ASN A 114 -9.49 5.24 -1.72
C ASN A 114 -8.47 4.18 -1.26
N TYR A 115 -7.35 4.60 -0.65
CA TYR A 115 -6.41 3.66 -0.05
C TYR A 115 -7.04 2.99 1.17
N ALA A 116 -7.68 3.73 2.08
CA ALA A 116 -8.39 3.14 3.22
C ALA A 116 -9.43 2.09 2.79
N PHE A 117 -10.23 2.42 1.78
CA PHE A 117 -11.20 1.47 1.23
C PHE A 117 -10.51 0.23 0.64
N CYS A 118 -9.42 0.38 -0.10
CA CYS A 118 -8.72 -0.76 -0.69
C CYS A 118 -8.05 -1.67 0.35
N TYR A 119 -7.38 -1.10 1.36
CA TYR A 119 -6.79 -1.92 2.43
C TYR A 119 -7.85 -2.61 3.28
N PHE A 120 -8.99 -1.94 3.51
CA PHE A 120 -10.15 -2.55 4.16
C PHE A 120 -10.65 -3.77 3.37
N THR A 121 -10.89 -3.63 2.07
CA THR A 121 -11.42 -4.74 1.26
C THR A 121 -10.44 -5.91 1.15
N VAL A 122 -9.14 -5.64 0.96
CA VAL A 122 -8.13 -6.69 0.90
C VAL A 122 -8.00 -7.43 2.23
N ALA A 123 -8.02 -6.71 3.36
CA ALA A 123 -7.95 -7.32 4.69
C ALA A 123 -9.14 -8.26 4.99
N LEU A 124 -10.32 -8.00 4.41
CA LEU A 124 -11.51 -8.85 4.57
C LEU A 124 -11.48 -10.13 3.72
N ILE A 125 -10.53 -10.27 2.80
CA ILE A 125 -10.34 -11.53 2.05
C ILE A 125 -9.77 -12.62 2.98
N PHE A 126 -9.03 -12.22 4.01
CA PHE A 126 -8.36 -13.14 4.90
C PHE A 126 -9.32 -13.67 5.98
N PRO A 127 -9.33 -15.00 6.22
CA PRO A 127 -10.21 -15.61 7.21
C PRO A 127 -9.83 -15.23 8.65
N GLU A 128 -8.56 -14.94 8.89
CA GLU A 128 -8.03 -14.51 10.19
C GLU A 128 -7.38 -13.13 10.08
N GLN A 129 -7.66 -12.28 11.06
CA GLN A 129 -7.09 -10.93 11.11
C GLN A 129 -5.71 -10.95 11.76
N SER A 130 -4.67 -10.65 10.97
CA SER A 130 -3.30 -10.45 11.44
C SER A 130 -2.91 -8.97 11.43
N THR A 131 -3.84 -8.09 11.80
CA THR A 131 -3.73 -6.62 11.63
C THR A 131 -2.44 -6.03 12.19
N LEU A 132 -1.94 -6.50 13.35
CA LEU A 132 -0.67 -6.01 13.90
C LEU A 132 0.53 -6.39 13.01
N LYS A 133 0.58 -7.62 12.48
CA LYS A 133 1.61 -8.05 11.54
C LYS A 133 1.50 -7.27 10.22
N TRP A 134 0.29 -7.01 9.76
CA TRP A 134 0.05 -6.23 8.53
C TRP A 134 0.43 -4.76 8.70
N LEU A 135 0.16 -4.14 9.85
CA LEU A 135 0.63 -2.79 10.18
C LEU A 135 2.16 -2.75 10.25
N PHE A 136 2.78 -3.74 10.89
CA PHE A 136 4.24 -3.86 10.90
C PHE A 136 4.81 -3.97 9.48
N ALA A 137 4.24 -4.85 8.64
CA ALA A 137 4.62 -4.98 7.24
C ALA A 137 4.43 -3.68 6.47
N LEU A 138 3.29 -2.99 6.64
CA LEU A 138 3.01 -1.71 6.03
C LEU A 138 4.10 -0.68 6.35
N TYR A 139 4.43 -0.50 7.63
CA TYR A 139 5.39 0.52 8.05
C TYR A 139 6.84 0.12 7.76
N ALA A 140 7.29 -1.04 8.22
CA ALA A 140 8.67 -1.46 8.06
C ALA A 140 8.99 -1.83 6.60
N GLY A 141 8.14 -2.67 5.99
CA GLY A 141 8.29 -3.07 4.59
C GLY A 141 8.03 -1.91 3.63
N GLY A 142 6.97 -1.13 3.87
CA GLY A 142 6.66 0.03 3.05
C GLY A 142 7.76 1.10 3.10
N ALA A 143 8.31 1.41 4.28
CA ALA A 143 9.43 2.34 4.38
C ALA A 143 10.68 1.83 3.64
N PHE A 144 11.02 0.53 3.78
CA PHE A 144 12.12 -0.09 3.06
C PHE A 144 11.95 0.04 1.53
N LEU A 145 10.78 -0.32 1.00
CA LEU A 145 10.48 -0.25 -0.42
C LEU A 145 10.49 1.19 -0.95
N LEU A 146 9.87 2.14 -0.23
CA LEU A 146 9.85 3.54 -0.64
C LEU A 146 11.25 4.14 -0.65
N VAL A 147 12.05 3.95 0.40
CA VAL A 147 13.42 4.46 0.47
C VAL A 147 14.24 3.88 -0.67
N GLY A 148 14.18 2.56 -0.91
CA GLY A 148 14.92 1.91 -1.99
C GLY A 148 14.57 2.46 -3.38
N VAL A 149 13.27 2.60 -3.66
CA VAL A 149 12.79 3.09 -4.96
C VAL A 149 13.07 4.58 -5.16
N THR A 150 12.79 5.42 -4.17
CA THR A 150 13.07 6.87 -4.25
C THR A 150 14.57 7.14 -4.37
N TYR A 151 15.40 6.40 -3.64
CA TYR A 151 16.86 6.47 -3.78
C TYR A 151 17.29 6.14 -5.22
N PHE A 152 16.80 5.03 -5.78
CA PHE A 152 17.16 4.64 -7.14
C PHE A 152 16.72 5.65 -8.21
N ILE A 153 15.50 6.20 -8.09
CA ILE A 153 15.01 7.27 -8.97
C ILE A 153 15.93 8.50 -8.91
N SER A 154 16.39 8.87 -7.70
CA SER A 154 17.31 10.00 -7.52
C SER A 154 18.66 9.77 -8.20
N VAL A 155 19.19 8.54 -8.13
CA VAL A 155 20.46 8.16 -8.78
C VAL A 155 20.34 8.26 -10.30
N ILE A 156 19.25 7.75 -10.89
CA ILE A 156 19.03 7.85 -12.35
C ILE A 156 18.99 9.30 -12.81
N HIS A 157 18.24 10.16 -12.10
CA HIS A 157 18.15 11.58 -12.45
C HIS A 157 19.50 12.28 -12.36
N ARG A 158 20.32 11.95 -11.35
CA ARG A 158 21.66 12.51 -11.19
C ARG A 158 22.59 12.14 -12.35
N THR A 159 22.61 10.87 -12.74
CA THR A 159 23.44 10.39 -13.87
C THR A 159 23.03 11.04 -15.19
N LYS A 160 21.71 11.26 -15.40
CA LYS A 160 21.22 11.92 -16.61
C LYS A 160 21.68 13.39 -16.70
N ARG A 161 21.61 14.14 -15.58
CA ARG A 161 22.05 15.54 -15.53
C ARG A 161 23.55 15.69 -15.83
N LEU A 162 24.39 14.85 -15.23
CA LEU A 162 25.84 14.86 -15.48
C LEU A 162 26.19 14.56 -16.94
N GLY A 163 25.42 13.70 -17.59
CA GLY A 163 25.58 13.42 -19.03
C GLY A 163 25.26 14.64 -19.90
N GLU A 164 24.17 15.36 -19.61
CA GLU A 164 23.75 16.55 -20.36
C GLU A 164 24.76 17.71 -20.19
N GLU A 165 25.27 17.95 -18.98
CA GLU A 165 26.33 18.95 -18.72
C GLU A 165 27.63 18.65 -19.49
N SER A 166 28.01 17.37 -19.60
CA SER A 166 29.22 16.97 -20.33
C SER A 166 29.12 17.17 -21.85
N VAL A 167 27.90 17.23 -22.39
CA VAL A 167 27.63 17.44 -23.82
C VAL A 167 27.50 18.93 -24.14
N SER A 168 26.97 19.77 -23.24
CA SER A 168 26.85 21.22 -23.50
C SER A 168 28.17 21.98 -23.38
N VAL A 169 29.20 21.37 -22.79
CA VAL A 169 30.56 21.94 -22.65
C VAL A 169 31.47 21.56 -23.84
N ARG A 170 31.01 20.68 -24.73
CA ARG A 170 31.68 20.34 -26.00
C ARG A 170 31.00 21.03 -27.18
#